data_AF-A0AA39HKS1-F1
#
_entry.id   AF-A0AA39HKS1-F1
#
_cell.length_a   1.000
_cell.length_b   1.000
_cell.length_c   1.000
_cell.angle_alpha   90.00
_cell.angle_beta   90.00
_cell.angle_gamma   90.00
#
_symmetry.space_group_name_H-M   'P 1'
#
loop_
_entity.id
_entity.type
_entity.pdbx_description
1 polymer ?
#
loop_
_entity_poly.entity_id
_entity_poly.type
_entity_poly.pdbx_seq_one_letter_code
_entity_poly.pdbx_strand_id
1 'polypeptide(L)'
;MSNPNFSRKVSFQDAKARTTTLSRLSRVPRFMGQQNRRGSPRQNEQMEHEARIQSGHVRNKQQVYQIKFLRSSKISPDGIYKAVSQRLVNFKPYLIGPDNRNQHLTLYVTDQETAESLEGMSKRLCDPNDSKFRIQIVKTKTFAPWNKIPAENVEIIKRALQHRFNEANLSLDLTEFSKDQEFRSANISVNLSRNDVMIVVADIIDEHYNTIKALSLKNNNLKTLDYVANFVYRAPKLTTLDLSNNAIENQSDLKRLKGWNIETLFLENCPLTSEFTTSQQYINAVHEVFPTVTSLDGVAVSRAIDVTEGLGGSTEKIVPLVRGSYFCNPELEQTITKFVIEYMGFYDGSDGKKTRQKLFDAYDEDATFTVVQENMFDGEKKPDYPDPDACKYYRRNSHNIILEDKWGRYREKIVRTGRMAIAAELSQMPLTTHIQDSFVLDIFSVCDDFLAFGLQGLFRDGTEAFNEEGRMNYFSRTFVVLPRGEGRVVVVNDQLTVSAISDSTRTRYKNLLTKVIVSEQQVSEPTVPPAAAQPAQPAQPAYDRNDPNIQEQMVVEFSRQSGLKPNWSRKCLEDLEWDYEAAGNRFMALRAQIPPEAFQ
;
A
#
# COMPACT_ATOMS: atom_id res chain seq x y z
N MET A 1 16.38 43.65 -74.40
CA MET A 1 15.00 43.85 -74.90
C MET A 1 14.03 43.22 -73.90
N SER A 2 13.26 44.08 -73.25
CA SER A 2 11.87 43.92 -72.80
C SER A 2 11.41 42.63 -72.09
N ASN A 3 11.38 42.69 -70.74
CA ASN A 3 10.17 42.72 -69.88
C ASN A 3 9.04 41.66 -70.09
N PRO A 4 7.97 41.61 -69.26
CA PRO A 4 7.77 40.55 -68.27
C PRO A 4 6.35 39.94 -68.32
N ASN A 5 6.04 39.14 -67.30
CA ASN A 5 4.70 38.93 -66.73
C ASN A 5 3.59 38.26 -67.56
N PHE A 6 2.60 37.82 -66.76
CA PHE A 6 1.26 37.38 -67.10
C PHE A 6 1.16 35.93 -67.59
N SER A 7 0.14 35.15 -67.28
CA SER A 7 -1.07 35.20 -66.47
C SER A 7 -1.99 34.16 -67.11
N ARG A 8 -3.05 33.75 -66.40
CA ARG A 8 -4.29 33.19 -66.99
C ARG A 8 -4.09 31.81 -67.62
N LYS A 9 -5.08 30.94 -67.78
CA LYS A 9 -6.50 30.78 -67.43
C LYS A 9 -6.87 29.55 -68.26
N VAL A 10 -7.61 28.60 -67.71
CA VAL A 10 -8.56 27.74 -68.45
C VAL A 10 -9.54 27.27 -67.34
N SER A 11 -10.82 27.65 -67.16
CA SER A 11 -11.95 28.09 -68.01
C SER A 11 -12.21 27.11 -69.14
N PHE A 12 -13.35 26.42 -69.31
CA PHE A 12 -14.68 26.38 -68.71
C PHE A 12 -15.39 25.19 -69.43
N GLN A 13 -16.64 24.88 -69.07
CA GLN A 13 -17.64 24.13 -69.86
C GLN A 13 -17.46 22.59 -69.87
N ASP A 14 -18.45 21.74 -69.59
CA ASP A 14 -19.92 21.76 -69.64
C ASP A 14 -20.47 20.61 -68.76
N ALA A 15 -21.75 20.38 -68.50
CA ALA A 15 -22.92 21.19 -68.19
C ALA A 15 -24.01 20.17 -67.77
N LYS A 16 -24.70 20.46 -66.65
CA LYS A 16 -26.07 19.98 -66.25
C LYS A 16 -26.21 18.46 -65.96
N ALA A 17 -26.98 17.96 -64.99
CA ALA A 17 -28.25 18.34 -64.32
C ALA A 17 -28.36 17.43 -63.05
N ARG A 18 -29.10 17.65 -61.96
CA ARG A 18 -30.23 18.52 -61.57
C ARG A 18 -30.37 18.40 -60.03
N THR A 19 -30.53 19.56 -59.35
CA THR A 19 -31.45 19.89 -58.22
C THR A 19 -31.53 18.96 -56.98
N THR A 20 -31.51 19.40 -55.71
CA THR A 20 -32.24 20.55 -55.13
C THR A 20 -31.75 20.90 -53.70
N THR A 21 -31.46 22.20 -53.50
CA THR A 21 -31.70 23.08 -52.33
C THR A 21 -31.20 22.74 -50.91
N LEU A 22 -30.16 23.48 -50.51
CA LEU A 22 -29.92 24.00 -49.15
C LEU A 22 -30.49 25.43 -49.05
N SER A 23 -31.17 25.75 -47.95
CA SER A 23 -31.36 27.14 -47.51
C SER A 23 -30.63 27.37 -46.19
N ARG A 24 -29.73 28.36 -46.20
CA ARG A 24 -29.10 28.96 -45.03
C ARG A 24 -30.14 29.71 -44.20
N LEU A 25 -29.93 29.83 -42.89
CA LEU A 25 -29.92 31.11 -42.19
C LEU A 25 -29.27 30.98 -40.81
N SER A 26 -28.34 31.90 -40.57
CA SER A 26 -27.59 32.20 -39.35
C SER A 26 -28.49 32.58 -38.16
N ARG A 27 -28.15 32.15 -36.93
CA ARG A 27 -28.42 32.90 -35.68
C ARG A 27 -27.57 32.40 -34.50
N VAL A 28 -27.13 33.39 -33.73
CA VAL A 28 -26.31 33.43 -32.50
C VAL A 28 -26.69 32.36 -31.45
N PRO A 29 -25.72 31.72 -30.75
CA PRO A 29 -26.05 30.87 -29.61
C PRO A 29 -26.29 31.70 -28.34
N ARG A 30 -27.52 31.63 -27.81
CA ARG A 30 -27.87 32.09 -26.46
C ARG A 30 -27.23 31.14 -25.43
N PHE A 31 -26.58 31.72 -24.43
CA PHE A 31 -26.33 31.09 -23.13
C PHE A 31 -27.67 30.61 -22.54
N MET A 32 -27.77 29.31 -22.25
CA MET A 32 -28.79 28.75 -21.35
C MET A 32 -28.07 28.06 -20.19
N GLY A 33 -28.37 28.53 -18.98
CA GLY A 33 -27.80 28.03 -17.73
C GLY A 33 -28.11 26.56 -17.47
N GLN A 34 -27.20 25.92 -16.75
CA GLN A 34 -27.34 24.58 -16.20
C GLN A 34 -28.62 24.49 -15.35
N GLN A 35 -29.64 23.79 -15.85
CA GLN A 35 -30.71 23.26 -15.02
C GLN A 35 -30.35 21.84 -14.58
N ASN A 36 -30.26 21.66 -13.26
CA ASN A 36 -30.21 20.36 -12.60
C ASN A 36 -31.26 19.40 -13.19
N ARG A 37 -30.81 18.32 -13.83
CA ARG A 37 -31.68 17.23 -14.29
C ARG A 37 -32.23 16.48 -13.07
N ARG A 38 -33.46 16.81 -12.66
CA ARG A 38 -34.30 15.89 -11.90
C ARG A 38 -34.69 14.72 -12.81
N GLY A 39 -34.54 13.48 -12.34
CA GLY A 39 -34.85 12.26 -13.10
C GLY A 39 -36.29 12.22 -13.62
N SER A 40 -36.53 11.52 -14.72
CA SER A 40 -37.87 11.43 -15.33
C SER A 40 -38.84 10.63 -14.44
N PRO A 41 -40.15 10.94 -14.42
CA PRO A 41 -41.13 10.25 -13.59
C PRO A 41 -41.13 8.72 -13.77
N ARG A 42 -40.94 8.25 -15.02
CA ARG A 42 -40.87 6.81 -15.35
C ARG A 42 -39.68 6.09 -14.71
N GLN A 43 -38.52 6.74 -14.59
CA GLN A 43 -37.36 6.12 -13.93
C GLN A 43 -37.57 6.01 -12.42
N ASN A 44 -38.21 7.01 -11.80
CA ASN A 44 -38.55 6.95 -10.38
C ASN A 44 -39.55 5.82 -10.08
N GLU A 45 -40.60 5.65 -10.88
CA GLU A 45 -41.58 4.57 -10.71
C GLU A 45 -40.94 3.17 -10.83
N GLN A 46 -40.01 3.00 -11.78
CA GLN A 46 -39.29 1.74 -11.96
C GLN A 46 -38.36 1.43 -10.78
N MET A 47 -37.63 2.43 -10.28
CA MET A 47 -36.78 2.30 -9.08
C MET A 47 -37.61 2.00 -7.82
N GLU A 48 -38.78 2.64 -7.67
CA GLU A 48 -39.70 2.36 -6.56
C GLU A 48 -40.24 0.93 -6.61
N HIS A 49 -40.55 0.43 -7.81
CA HIS A 49 -41.01 -0.94 -8.01
C HIS A 49 -39.92 -1.97 -7.67
N GLU A 50 -38.70 -1.78 -8.17
CA GLU A 50 -37.55 -2.63 -7.84
C GLU A 50 -37.23 -2.63 -6.34
N ALA A 51 -37.32 -1.47 -5.68
CA ALA A 51 -37.09 -1.32 -4.26
C ALA A 51 -38.14 -2.04 -3.39
N ARG A 52 -39.41 -2.12 -3.83
CA ARG A 52 -40.47 -2.90 -3.15
C ARG A 52 -40.23 -4.41 -3.28
N ILE A 53 -39.64 -4.87 -4.38
CA ILE A 53 -39.28 -6.28 -4.60
C ILE A 53 -38.10 -6.70 -3.70
N GLN A 54 -37.12 -5.82 -3.50
CA GLN A 54 -35.91 -6.10 -2.71
C GLN A 54 -36.07 -5.82 -1.19
N SER A 55 -37.23 -6.11 -0.61
CA SER A 55 -37.61 -5.94 0.81
C SER A 55 -37.82 -4.50 1.32
N GLY A 56 -39.01 -4.20 1.86
CA GLY A 56 -39.31 -2.95 2.57
C GLY A 56 -39.93 -1.81 1.73
N HIS A 57 -40.51 -0.83 2.41
CA HIS A 57 -41.06 0.37 1.77
C HIS A 57 -39.94 1.33 1.34
N VAL A 58 -40.04 1.91 0.14
CA VAL A 58 -39.04 2.83 -0.44
C VAL A 58 -38.67 3.98 0.51
N ARG A 59 -39.64 4.49 1.28
CA ARG A 59 -39.43 5.58 2.25
C ARG A 59 -38.38 5.25 3.33
N ASN A 60 -38.18 3.96 3.61
CA ASN A 60 -37.24 3.49 4.62
C ASN A 60 -35.85 3.19 4.03
N LYS A 61 -35.63 3.38 2.73
CA LYS A 61 -34.35 3.09 2.06
C LYS A 61 -33.55 4.36 1.80
N GLN A 62 -32.22 4.24 1.87
CA GLN A 62 -31.31 5.31 1.47
C GLN A 62 -31.09 5.27 -0.04
N GLN A 63 -30.93 6.45 -0.65
CA GLN A 63 -30.50 6.53 -2.03
C GLN A 63 -28.98 6.32 -2.10
N VAL A 64 -28.54 5.43 -2.97
CA VAL A 64 -27.14 5.02 -3.15
C VAL A 64 -26.81 4.91 -4.64
N TYR A 65 -25.54 4.68 -4.95
CA TYR A 65 -25.07 4.40 -6.30
C TYR A 65 -24.66 2.92 -6.39
N GLN A 66 -25.34 2.17 -7.25
CA GLN A 66 -24.90 0.85 -7.65
C GLN A 66 -23.85 0.99 -8.75
N ILE A 67 -22.71 0.34 -8.56
CA ILE A 67 -21.61 0.31 -9.49
C ILE A 67 -21.49 -1.10 -10.04
N LYS A 68 -21.61 -1.24 -11.36
CA LYS A 68 -21.49 -2.52 -12.08
C LYS A 68 -20.19 -2.56 -12.86
N PHE A 69 -19.35 -3.54 -12.55
CA PHE A 69 -18.20 -3.93 -13.34
C PHE A 69 -18.67 -4.99 -14.33
N LEU A 70 -18.72 -4.63 -15.61
CA LEU A 70 -19.33 -5.50 -16.62
C LEU A 70 -18.39 -6.66 -16.97
N ARG A 71 -18.99 -7.86 -17.10
CA ARG A 71 -18.32 -9.12 -17.47
C ARG A 71 -17.14 -9.48 -16.56
N SER A 72 -17.19 -9.06 -15.30
CA SER A 72 -16.11 -9.26 -14.32
C SER A 72 -16.45 -10.26 -13.23
N SER A 73 -17.45 -11.14 -13.40
CA SER A 73 -17.83 -12.12 -12.37
C SER A 73 -16.76 -13.16 -12.07
N LYS A 74 -15.79 -13.35 -12.98
CA LYS A 74 -14.62 -14.20 -12.78
C LYS A 74 -13.53 -13.54 -11.93
N ILE A 75 -13.56 -12.22 -11.78
CA ILE A 75 -12.61 -11.48 -10.95
C ILE A 75 -13.10 -11.54 -9.50
N SER A 76 -12.20 -11.84 -8.57
CA SER A 76 -12.56 -11.86 -7.16
C SER A 76 -12.95 -10.45 -6.66
N PRO A 77 -13.87 -10.33 -5.69
CA PRO A 77 -14.17 -9.06 -5.03
C PRO A 77 -12.91 -8.35 -4.50
N ASP A 78 -12.01 -9.10 -3.87
CA ASP A 78 -10.69 -8.61 -3.41
C ASP A 78 -9.82 -8.05 -4.56
N GLY A 79 -9.81 -8.71 -5.72
CA GLY A 79 -9.06 -8.24 -6.89
C GLY A 79 -9.59 -6.90 -7.42
N ILE A 80 -10.91 -6.74 -7.52
CA ILE A 80 -11.53 -5.45 -7.87
C ILE A 80 -11.23 -4.40 -6.81
N TYR A 81 -11.36 -4.76 -5.54
CA TYR A 81 -11.05 -3.87 -4.43
C TYR A 81 -9.61 -3.34 -4.50
N LYS A 82 -8.61 -4.23 -4.61
CA LYS A 82 -7.19 -3.85 -4.75
C LYS A 82 -6.94 -2.96 -5.97
N ALA A 83 -7.53 -3.29 -7.12
CA ALA A 83 -7.35 -2.50 -8.35
C ALA A 83 -7.92 -1.07 -8.23
N VAL A 84 -9.04 -0.91 -7.53
CA VAL A 84 -9.66 0.39 -7.24
C VAL A 84 -8.87 1.14 -6.16
N SER A 85 -8.51 0.49 -5.06
CA SER A 85 -7.81 1.09 -3.92
C SER A 85 -6.40 1.60 -4.24
N GLN A 86 -5.81 1.16 -5.35
CA GLN A 86 -4.57 1.76 -5.90
C GLN A 86 -4.75 3.18 -6.45
N ARG A 87 -5.99 3.56 -6.80
CA ARG A 87 -6.33 4.83 -7.47
C ARG A 87 -7.26 5.70 -6.64
N LEU A 88 -8.04 5.09 -5.76
CA LEU A 88 -9.00 5.78 -4.89
C LEU A 88 -8.64 5.52 -3.42
N VAL A 89 -8.37 6.59 -2.69
CA VAL A 89 -8.06 6.52 -1.25
C VAL A 89 -9.34 6.29 -0.46
N ASN A 90 -9.25 5.54 0.63
CA ASN A 90 -10.35 5.31 1.57
C ASN A 90 -11.61 4.69 0.91
N PHE A 91 -11.41 3.86 -0.12
CA PHE A 91 -12.48 3.15 -0.78
C PHE A 91 -13.11 2.10 0.15
N LYS A 92 -14.38 2.27 0.51
CA LYS A 92 -15.12 1.39 1.44
C LYS A 92 -16.47 0.96 0.84
N PRO A 93 -16.46 0.06 -0.15
CA PRO A 93 -17.68 -0.36 -0.81
C PRO A 93 -18.61 -1.11 0.15
N TYR A 94 -19.90 -1.15 -0.21
CA TYR A 94 -20.88 -2.04 0.40
C TYR A 94 -21.21 -3.19 -0.55
N LEU A 95 -21.32 -4.40 -0.01
CA LEU A 95 -21.78 -5.61 -0.70
C LEU A 95 -21.10 -5.84 -2.06
N ILE A 96 -19.76 -5.84 -2.07
CA ILE A 96 -18.99 -6.16 -3.26
C ILE A 96 -19.07 -7.66 -3.57
N GLY A 97 -19.66 -8.01 -4.71
CA GLY A 97 -19.90 -9.40 -5.05
C GLY A 97 -20.55 -9.58 -6.42
N PRO A 98 -20.69 -10.83 -6.90
CA PRO A 98 -21.36 -11.11 -8.15
C PRO A 98 -22.84 -10.71 -8.10
N ASP A 99 -23.37 -10.25 -9.23
CA ASP A 99 -24.80 -9.99 -9.38
C ASP A 99 -25.61 -11.30 -9.42
N ASN A 100 -26.94 -11.21 -9.32
CA ASN A 100 -27.83 -12.39 -9.30
C ASN A 100 -27.70 -13.30 -10.53
N ARG A 101 -27.21 -12.76 -11.66
CA ARG A 101 -26.98 -13.54 -12.89
C ARG A 101 -25.55 -14.08 -13.01
N ASN A 102 -24.69 -13.77 -12.04
CA ASN A 102 -23.27 -14.10 -11.99
C ASN A 102 -22.50 -13.69 -13.26
N GLN A 103 -22.87 -12.54 -13.84
CA GLN A 103 -22.24 -11.98 -15.05
C GLN A 103 -21.39 -10.76 -14.74
N HIS A 104 -21.73 -10.03 -13.68
CA HIS A 104 -21.12 -8.76 -13.33
C HIS A 104 -20.70 -8.79 -11.88
N LEU A 105 -19.66 -8.04 -11.54
CA LEU A 105 -19.40 -7.72 -10.16
C LEU A 105 -20.10 -6.40 -9.82
N THR A 106 -20.85 -6.38 -8.74
CA THR A 106 -21.62 -5.24 -8.26
C THR A 106 -21.12 -4.80 -6.89
N LEU A 107 -21.20 -3.50 -6.62
CA LEU A 107 -21.06 -2.94 -5.28
C LEU A 107 -21.91 -1.68 -5.16
N TYR A 108 -22.05 -1.18 -3.94
CA TYR A 108 -22.78 0.05 -3.65
C TYR A 108 -21.87 1.05 -2.94
N VAL A 109 -22.04 2.34 -3.28
CA VAL A 109 -21.41 3.48 -2.60
C VAL A 109 -22.46 4.53 -2.28
N THR A 110 -22.30 5.24 -1.18
CA THR A 110 -23.30 6.20 -0.67
C THR A 110 -23.05 7.62 -1.18
N ASP A 111 -21.80 7.97 -1.48
CA ASP A 111 -21.39 9.29 -1.92
C ASP A 111 -21.25 9.39 -3.46
N GLN A 112 -21.55 10.57 -3.97
CA GLN A 112 -21.55 10.83 -5.42
C GLN A 112 -20.12 10.94 -5.98
N GLU A 113 -19.19 11.48 -5.20
CA GLU A 113 -17.80 11.70 -5.61
C GLU A 113 -17.08 10.38 -5.89
N THR A 114 -17.20 9.41 -4.99
CA THR A 114 -16.70 8.04 -5.19
C THR A 114 -17.37 7.39 -6.40
N ALA A 115 -18.69 7.54 -6.55
CA ALA A 115 -19.41 6.97 -7.68
C ALA A 115 -18.95 7.54 -9.03
N GLU A 116 -18.69 8.85 -9.11
CA GLU A 116 -18.17 9.52 -10.29
C GLU A 116 -16.71 9.15 -10.56
N SER A 117 -15.89 9.03 -9.51
CA SER A 117 -14.50 8.56 -9.62
C SER A 117 -14.43 7.13 -10.17
N LEU A 118 -15.31 6.24 -9.68
CA LEU A 118 -15.44 4.86 -10.19
C LEU A 118 -15.86 4.83 -11.66
N GLU A 119 -16.84 5.64 -12.05
CA GLU A 119 -17.26 5.75 -13.45
C GLU A 119 -16.13 6.32 -14.34
N GLY A 120 -15.36 7.28 -13.85
CA GLY A 120 -14.18 7.85 -14.53
C GLY A 120 -13.06 6.84 -14.78
N MET A 121 -12.98 5.77 -13.97
CA MET A 121 -12.05 4.65 -14.14
C MET A 121 -12.52 3.60 -15.17
N SER A 122 -13.70 3.78 -15.78
CA SER A 122 -14.22 2.87 -16.79
C SER A 122 -13.22 2.68 -17.94
N LYS A 123 -12.97 1.41 -18.30
CA LYS A 123 -11.98 0.93 -19.27
C LYS A 123 -10.51 1.19 -18.89
N ARG A 124 -10.21 1.72 -17.71
CA ARG A 124 -8.84 1.91 -17.20
C ARG A 124 -8.36 0.75 -16.33
N LEU A 125 -9.29 0.06 -15.68
CA LEU A 125 -9.00 -1.17 -14.94
C LEU A 125 -8.94 -2.36 -15.92
N CYS A 126 -8.04 -3.30 -15.67
CA CYS A 126 -7.96 -4.59 -16.36
C CYS A 126 -8.10 -5.76 -15.40
N ASP A 127 -8.49 -6.90 -15.93
CA ASP A 127 -8.44 -8.16 -15.20
C ASP A 127 -6.96 -8.51 -14.92
N PRO A 128 -6.58 -8.82 -13.67
CA PRO A 128 -5.24 -9.31 -13.35
C PRO A 128 -4.83 -10.54 -14.18
N ASN A 129 -5.78 -11.39 -14.56
CA ASN A 129 -5.55 -12.61 -15.34
C ASN A 129 -5.68 -12.40 -16.86
N ASP A 130 -6.27 -11.29 -17.29
CA ASP A 130 -6.39 -10.89 -18.70
C ASP A 130 -6.15 -9.39 -18.85
N SER A 131 -4.89 -9.02 -19.06
CA SER A 131 -4.48 -7.62 -19.21
C SER A 131 -5.08 -6.92 -20.43
N LYS A 132 -5.63 -7.67 -21.40
CA LYS A 132 -6.30 -7.12 -22.59
C LYS A 132 -7.76 -6.77 -22.30
N PHE A 133 -8.38 -7.44 -21.32
CA PHE A 133 -9.75 -7.15 -20.92
C PHE A 133 -9.83 -5.84 -20.13
N ARG A 134 -10.43 -4.81 -20.73
CA ARG A 134 -10.71 -3.53 -20.08
C ARG A 134 -12.08 -3.54 -19.44
N ILE A 135 -12.13 -3.34 -18.13
CA ILE A 135 -13.36 -3.42 -17.34
C ILE A 135 -14.20 -2.17 -17.59
N GLN A 136 -15.40 -2.35 -18.14
CA GLN A 136 -16.36 -1.27 -18.25
C GLN A 136 -17.13 -1.11 -16.94
N ILE A 137 -17.17 0.11 -16.41
CA ILE A 137 -17.87 0.46 -15.18
C ILE A 137 -19.12 1.25 -15.54
N VAL A 138 -20.25 0.85 -14.96
CA VAL A 138 -21.55 1.51 -15.12
C VAL A 138 -22.06 1.95 -13.75
N LYS A 139 -22.36 3.24 -13.61
CA LYS A 139 -22.98 3.82 -12.43
C LYS A 139 -24.49 3.88 -12.62
N THR A 140 -25.25 3.49 -11.59
CA THR A 140 -26.72 3.63 -11.57
C THR A 140 -27.16 4.14 -10.21
N LYS A 141 -27.91 5.24 -10.20
CA LYS A 141 -28.53 5.76 -8.97
C LYS A 141 -29.71 4.86 -8.61
N THR A 142 -29.77 4.36 -7.38
CA THR A 142 -30.81 3.41 -6.94
C THR A 142 -31.06 3.52 -5.42
N PHE A 143 -31.89 2.66 -4.86
CA PHE A 143 -32.11 2.53 -3.42
C PHE A 143 -31.26 1.39 -2.85
N ALA A 144 -30.80 1.57 -1.62
CA ALA A 144 -30.04 0.57 -0.90
C ALA A 144 -30.85 -0.74 -0.75
N PRO A 145 -30.21 -1.91 -0.84
CA PRO A 145 -30.87 -3.18 -0.56
C PRO A 145 -31.13 -3.40 0.95
N TRP A 146 -30.67 -2.49 1.81
CA TRP A 146 -30.97 -2.47 3.25
C TRP A 146 -31.83 -1.26 3.64
N ASN A 147 -32.51 -1.36 4.78
CA ASN A 147 -33.31 -0.28 5.35
C ASN A 147 -32.45 0.66 6.20
N LYS A 148 -32.95 1.88 6.41
CA LYS A 148 -32.44 2.82 7.40
C LYS A 148 -32.94 2.43 8.78
N ILE A 149 -32.07 2.60 9.77
CA ILE A 149 -32.44 2.55 11.18
C ILE A 149 -32.72 3.97 11.67
N PRO A 150 -33.78 4.22 12.47
CA PRO A 150 -34.03 5.52 13.08
C PRO A 150 -32.81 6.03 13.86
N ALA A 151 -32.50 7.32 13.78
CA ALA A 151 -31.32 7.91 14.41
C ALA A 151 -31.27 7.65 15.93
N GLU A 152 -32.41 7.71 16.61
CA GLU A 152 -32.55 7.36 18.03
C GLU A 152 -32.06 5.93 18.35
N ASN A 153 -32.36 4.97 17.47
CA ASN A 153 -31.94 3.58 17.62
C ASN A 153 -30.46 3.40 17.28
N VAL A 154 -29.93 4.18 16.33
CA VAL A 154 -28.49 4.19 16.02
C VAL A 154 -27.68 4.64 17.23
N GLU A 155 -28.14 5.65 17.96
CA GLU A 155 -27.47 6.12 19.18
C GLU A 155 -27.50 5.08 20.31
N ILE A 156 -28.58 4.30 20.42
CA ILE A 156 -28.63 3.15 21.35
C ILE A 156 -27.62 2.08 20.95
N ILE A 157 -27.50 1.77 19.65
CA ILE A 157 -26.49 0.82 19.12
C ILE A 157 -25.07 1.31 19.43
N LYS A 158 -24.79 2.61 19.26
CA LYS A 158 -23.47 3.19 19.60
C LYS A 158 -23.12 2.99 21.08
N ARG A 159 -24.06 3.23 22.00
CA ARG A 159 -23.84 2.99 23.43
C ARG A 159 -23.58 1.52 23.75
N ALA A 160 -24.34 0.61 23.15
CA ALA A 160 -24.11 -0.83 23.31
C ALA A 160 -22.71 -1.24 22.84
N LEU A 161 -22.26 -0.71 21.69
CA LEU A 161 -20.90 -0.95 21.17
C LEU A 161 -19.82 -0.38 22.08
N GLN A 162 -20.05 0.81 22.64
CA GLN A 162 -19.11 1.44 23.58
C GLN A 162 -18.91 0.60 24.84
N HIS A 163 -19.99 0.07 25.43
CA HIS A 163 -19.88 -0.82 26.61
C HIS A 163 -19.20 -2.16 26.32
N ARG A 164 -19.25 -2.61 25.06
CA ARG A 164 -18.67 -3.88 24.60
C ARG A 164 -17.26 -3.73 24.05
N PHE A 165 -16.76 -2.51 23.93
CA PHE A 165 -15.41 -2.24 23.48
C PHE A 165 -14.44 -2.35 24.66
N ASN A 166 -13.40 -3.13 24.48
CA ASN A 166 -12.29 -3.24 25.41
C ASN A 166 -11.06 -2.55 24.80
N GLU A 167 -10.71 -1.40 25.38
CA GLU A 167 -9.60 -0.56 24.93
C GLU A 167 -8.25 -1.25 25.11
N ALA A 168 -8.04 -2.00 26.19
CA ALA A 168 -6.76 -2.65 26.49
C ALA A 168 -6.37 -3.69 25.43
N ASN A 169 -7.36 -4.44 24.94
CA ASN A 169 -7.13 -5.49 23.94
C ASN A 169 -7.48 -5.04 22.52
N LEU A 170 -7.96 -3.80 22.35
CA LEU A 170 -8.54 -3.30 21.10
C LEU A 170 -9.57 -4.31 20.52
N SER A 171 -10.43 -4.82 21.38
CA SER A 171 -11.38 -5.89 21.05
C SER A 171 -12.81 -5.45 21.22
N LEU A 172 -13.68 -5.87 20.31
CA LEU A 172 -15.12 -5.57 20.36
C LEU A 172 -15.92 -6.88 20.45
N ASP A 173 -16.66 -7.05 21.55
CA ASP A 173 -17.43 -8.28 21.81
C ASP A 173 -18.93 -8.10 21.52
N LEU A 174 -19.35 -8.57 20.35
CA LEU A 174 -20.76 -8.56 19.94
C LEU A 174 -21.44 -9.92 20.16
N THR A 175 -20.93 -10.74 21.08
CA THR A 175 -21.56 -12.01 21.45
C THR A 175 -23.00 -11.77 21.91
N GLU A 176 -23.93 -12.55 21.35
CA GLU A 176 -25.36 -12.47 21.65
C GLU A 176 -25.91 -11.04 21.63
N PHE A 177 -25.53 -10.24 20.63
CA PHE A 177 -25.76 -8.79 20.59
C PHE A 177 -27.21 -8.38 20.86
N SER A 178 -28.18 -9.17 20.38
CA SER A 178 -29.61 -8.92 20.61
C SER A 178 -30.05 -8.94 22.08
N LYS A 179 -29.24 -9.51 22.96
CA LYS A 179 -29.49 -9.62 24.40
C LYS A 179 -28.92 -8.43 25.20
N ASP A 180 -28.34 -7.44 24.55
CA ASP A 180 -27.76 -6.27 25.23
C ASP A 180 -28.78 -5.52 26.11
N GLN A 181 -28.31 -5.01 27.24
CA GLN A 181 -29.13 -4.30 28.22
C GLN A 181 -29.65 -2.97 27.69
N GLU A 182 -28.89 -2.26 26.84
CA GLU A 182 -29.33 -1.01 26.20
C GLU A 182 -30.59 -1.25 25.34
N PHE A 183 -30.62 -2.36 24.59
CA PHE A 183 -31.75 -2.71 23.73
C PHE A 183 -32.99 -3.09 24.53
N ARG A 184 -32.81 -3.87 25.60
CA ARG A 184 -33.90 -4.24 26.51
C ARG A 184 -34.49 -3.03 27.22
N SER A 185 -33.63 -2.13 27.70
CA SER A 185 -34.05 -0.93 28.44
C SER A 185 -34.79 0.06 27.55
N ALA A 186 -34.39 0.17 26.28
CA ALA A 186 -35.08 0.99 25.28
C ALA A 186 -36.28 0.28 24.61
N ASN A 187 -36.55 -1.00 24.96
CA ASN A 187 -37.59 -1.82 24.35
C ASN A 187 -37.50 -1.90 22.80
N ILE A 188 -36.28 -2.04 22.27
CA ILE A 188 -36.02 -2.18 20.83
C ILE A 188 -35.44 -3.56 20.51
N SER A 189 -35.79 -4.10 19.34
CA SER A 189 -35.22 -5.34 18.83
C SER A 189 -34.10 -5.05 17.84
N VAL A 190 -32.86 -5.32 18.25
CA VAL A 190 -31.64 -5.19 17.43
C VAL A 190 -31.03 -6.59 17.29
N ASN A 191 -30.79 -7.04 16.06
CA ASN A 191 -30.20 -8.36 15.81
C ASN A 191 -29.21 -8.25 14.64
N LEU A 192 -27.99 -8.76 14.81
CA LEU A 192 -26.96 -8.76 13.77
C LEU A 192 -27.35 -9.60 12.54
N SER A 193 -28.27 -10.56 12.67
CA SER A 193 -28.83 -11.28 11.52
C SER A 193 -29.68 -10.40 10.59
N ARG A 194 -30.00 -9.16 10.99
CA ARG A 194 -30.68 -8.19 10.13
C ARG A 194 -29.67 -7.35 9.36
N ASN A 195 -29.86 -7.33 8.04
CA ASN A 195 -29.00 -6.61 7.10
C ASN A 195 -28.80 -5.13 7.43
N ASP A 196 -29.86 -4.43 7.84
CA ASP A 196 -29.82 -3.01 8.21
C ASP A 196 -28.98 -2.77 9.48
N VAL A 197 -29.13 -3.63 10.49
CA VAL A 197 -28.35 -3.57 11.73
C VAL A 197 -26.88 -3.84 11.46
N MET A 198 -26.56 -4.87 10.67
CA MET A 198 -25.16 -5.19 10.34
C MET A 198 -24.45 -4.04 9.62
N ILE A 199 -25.13 -3.37 8.68
CA ILE A 199 -24.57 -2.19 7.99
C ILE A 199 -24.29 -1.06 8.99
N VAL A 200 -25.26 -0.73 9.85
CA VAL A 200 -25.09 0.34 10.84
C VAL A 200 -23.94 0.02 11.80
N VAL A 201 -23.82 -1.23 12.25
CA VAL A 201 -22.69 -1.66 13.11
C VAL A 201 -21.36 -1.54 12.37
N ALA A 202 -21.30 -1.92 11.10
CA ALA A 202 -20.10 -1.75 10.28
C ALA A 202 -19.70 -0.29 10.10
N ASP A 203 -20.67 0.61 9.87
CA ASP A 203 -20.41 2.04 9.74
C ASP A 203 -19.95 2.66 11.07
N ILE A 204 -20.53 2.27 12.21
CA ILE A 204 -20.09 2.72 13.53
C ILE A 204 -18.66 2.23 13.84
N ILE A 205 -18.33 0.99 13.49
CA ILE A 205 -16.97 0.46 13.64
C ILE A 205 -15.99 1.23 12.76
N ASP A 206 -16.36 1.55 11.52
CA ASP A 206 -15.51 2.33 10.63
C ASP A 206 -15.20 3.73 11.19
N GLU A 207 -16.21 4.38 11.76
CA GLU A 207 -16.13 5.74 12.30
C GLU A 207 -15.36 5.80 13.62
N HIS A 208 -15.60 4.87 14.54
CA HIS A 208 -15.13 4.98 15.93
C HIS A 208 -14.14 3.89 16.35
N TYR A 209 -14.14 2.75 15.69
CA TYR A 209 -13.41 1.55 16.15
C TYR A 209 -12.58 0.89 15.04
N ASN A 210 -12.15 1.63 14.02
CA ASN A 210 -11.43 1.08 12.87
C ASN A 210 -10.02 0.51 13.18
N THR A 211 -9.54 0.70 14.41
CA THR A 211 -8.27 0.20 14.93
C THR A 211 -8.37 -1.13 15.68
N ILE A 212 -9.57 -1.69 15.83
CA ILE A 212 -9.75 -2.97 16.53
C ILE A 212 -8.92 -4.09 15.90
N LYS A 213 -8.40 -4.96 16.76
CA LYS A 213 -7.65 -6.16 16.40
C LYS A 213 -8.47 -7.43 16.57
N ALA A 214 -9.49 -7.42 17.43
CA ALA A 214 -10.35 -8.57 17.68
C ALA A 214 -11.85 -8.22 17.63
N LEU A 215 -12.64 -9.08 16.99
CA LEU A 215 -14.09 -8.93 16.87
C LEU A 215 -14.76 -10.29 17.11
N SER A 216 -15.68 -10.33 18.07
CA SER A 216 -16.56 -11.50 18.23
C SER A 216 -17.97 -11.20 17.73
N LEU A 217 -18.46 -12.06 16.84
CA LEU A 217 -19.83 -12.12 16.34
C LEU A 217 -20.52 -13.42 16.81
N LYS A 218 -20.01 -14.02 17.87
CA LYS A 218 -20.47 -15.31 18.40
C LYS A 218 -21.95 -15.32 18.74
N ASN A 219 -22.63 -16.43 18.44
CA ASN A 219 -24.01 -16.68 18.84
C ASN A 219 -25.01 -15.57 18.43
N ASN A 220 -24.93 -15.13 17.17
CA ASN A 220 -25.84 -14.14 16.58
C ASN A 220 -26.76 -14.73 15.50
N ASN A 221 -26.79 -16.06 15.36
CA ASN A 221 -27.59 -16.77 14.36
C ASN A 221 -27.37 -16.27 12.92
N LEU A 222 -26.12 -15.90 12.61
CA LEU A 222 -25.73 -15.49 11.26
C LEU A 222 -25.77 -16.68 10.32
N LYS A 223 -26.46 -16.54 9.18
CA LYS A 223 -26.57 -17.58 8.14
C LYS A 223 -25.72 -17.27 6.92
N THR A 224 -25.81 -16.03 6.44
CA THR A 224 -25.05 -15.52 5.30
C THR A 224 -24.03 -14.50 5.76
N LEU A 225 -22.92 -14.40 5.04
CA LEU A 225 -21.80 -13.52 5.39
C LEU A 225 -21.64 -12.33 4.44
N ASP A 226 -22.57 -12.13 3.50
CA ASP A 226 -22.51 -11.04 2.52
C ASP A 226 -22.44 -9.65 3.20
N TYR A 227 -23.18 -9.47 4.30
CA TYR A 227 -23.16 -8.22 5.06
C TYR A 227 -22.01 -8.13 6.06
N VAL A 228 -21.49 -9.27 6.52
CA VAL A 228 -20.27 -9.35 7.36
C VAL A 228 -19.04 -8.96 6.53
N ALA A 229 -19.03 -9.26 5.23
CA ALA A 229 -17.93 -8.89 4.34
C ALA A 229 -17.66 -7.36 4.27
N ASN A 230 -18.60 -6.51 4.69
CA ASN A 230 -18.35 -5.07 4.78
C ASN A 230 -17.25 -4.72 5.79
N PHE A 231 -17.02 -5.56 6.81
CA PHE A 231 -15.95 -5.38 7.79
C PHE A 231 -14.56 -5.52 7.18
N VAL A 232 -14.40 -6.29 6.10
CA VAL A 232 -13.10 -6.44 5.40
C VAL A 232 -12.52 -5.07 5.02
N TYR A 233 -13.39 -4.10 4.71
CA TYR A 233 -12.99 -2.76 4.29
C TYR A 233 -13.10 -1.69 5.39
N ARG A 234 -13.75 -2.01 6.51
CA ARG A 234 -14.05 -1.07 7.63
C ARG A 234 -13.25 -1.38 8.89
N ALA A 235 -12.78 -2.61 9.04
CA ALA A 235 -11.90 -3.08 10.11
C ALA A 235 -10.69 -3.83 9.53
N PRO A 236 -9.85 -3.17 8.69
CA PRO A 236 -8.76 -3.83 7.98
C PRO A 236 -7.62 -4.32 8.88
N LYS A 237 -7.56 -3.85 10.14
CA LYS A 237 -6.53 -4.20 11.13
C LYS A 237 -6.90 -5.42 11.99
N LEU A 238 -8.06 -6.03 11.74
CA LEU A 238 -8.50 -7.20 12.49
C LEU A 238 -7.57 -8.39 12.24
N THR A 239 -7.14 -9.03 13.32
CA THR A 239 -6.33 -10.25 13.31
C THR A 239 -7.04 -11.42 14.00
N THR A 240 -8.03 -11.15 14.85
CA THR A 240 -8.83 -12.15 15.55
C THR A 240 -10.31 -12.02 15.22
N LEU A 241 -10.93 -13.09 14.73
CA LEU A 241 -12.35 -13.13 14.38
C LEU A 241 -13.03 -14.34 15.01
N ASP A 242 -14.11 -14.12 15.75
CA ASP A 242 -14.93 -15.18 16.32
C ASP A 242 -16.32 -15.20 15.67
N LEU A 243 -16.60 -16.26 14.91
CA LEU A 243 -17.87 -16.55 14.26
C LEU A 243 -18.59 -17.76 14.88
N SER A 244 -18.12 -18.26 16.03
CA SER A 244 -18.63 -19.48 16.63
C SER A 244 -20.12 -19.42 16.98
N ASN A 245 -20.78 -20.58 17.01
CA ASN A 245 -22.20 -20.73 17.36
C ASN A 245 -23.15 -19.92 16.46
N ASN A 246 -22.79 -19.74 15.18
CA ASN A 246 -23.66 -19.17 14.17
C ASN A 246 -24.23 -20.27 13.26
N ALA A 247 -25.28 -19.95 12.51
CA ALA A 247 -25.98 -20.89 11.64
C ALA A 247 -25.43 -20.86 10.20
N ILE A 248 -24.10 -20.80 10.06
CA ILE A 248 -23.42 -20.77 8.77
C ILE A 248 -23.34 -22.19 8.23
N GLU A 249 -24.05 -22.45 7.14
CA GLU A 249 -24.27 -23.80 6.61
C GLU A 249 -23.24 -24.23 5.56
N ASN A 250 -22.80 -23.31 4.69
CA ASN A 250 -22.00 -23.68 3.52
C ASN A 250 -20.60 -23.06 3.56
N GLN A 251 -19.57 -23.82 3.13
CA GLN A 251 -18.23 -23.26 2.93
C GLN A 251 -18.21 -22.05 1.98
N SER A 252 -19.13 -21.99 1.00
CA SER A 252 -19.21 -20.87 0.04
C SER A 252 -19.48 -19.51 0.72
N ASP A 253 -20.14 -19.50 1.88
CA ASP A 253 -20.39 -18.25 2.63
C ASP A 253 -19.08 -17.68 3.18
N LEU A 254 -18.13 -18.51 3.60
CA LEU A 254 -16.82 -18.06 4.05
C LEU A 254 -16.06 -17.32 2.94
N LYS A 255 -16.23 -17.74 1.68
CA LYS A 255 -15.55 -17.09 0.53
C LYS A 255 -15.92 -15.62 0.37
N ARG A 256 -17.01 -15.14 0.98
CA ARG A 256 -17.38 -13.72 1.04
C ARG A 256 -16.40 -12.88 1.86
N LEU A 257 -15.70 -13.49 2.81
CA LEU A 257 -14.75 -12.84 3.71
C LEU A 257 -13.31 -12.84 3.17
N LYS A 258 -13.10 -13.30 1.93
CA LYS A 258 -11.78 -13.34 1.30
C LYS A 258 -11.20 -11.94 1.16
N GLY A 259 -9.92 -11.80 1.49
CA GLY A 259 -9.19 -10.52 1.49
C GLY A 259 -8.87 -9.99 2.89
N TRP A 260 -9.37 -10.65 3.95
CA TRP A 260 -9.03 -10.33 5.33
C TRP A 260 -7.79 -11.10 5.82
N ASN A 261 -6.90 -10.43 6.55
CA ASN A 261 -5.67 -11.01 7.10
C ASN A 261 -5.88 -11.50 8.54
N ILE A 262 -6.72 -12.51 8.71
CA ILE A 262 -7.02 -13.10 10.02
C ILE A 262 -5.92 -14.08 10.43
N GLU A 263 -5.46 -13.99 11.67
CA GLU A 263 -4.46 -14.88 12.28
C GLU A 263 -5.12 -15.90 13.22
N THR A 264 -6.13 -15.45 13.97
CA THR A 264 -6.91 -16.29 14.90
C THR A 264 -8.38 -16.31 14.49
N LEU A 265 -8.92 -17.50 14.21
CA LEU A 265 -10.30 -17.70 13.76
C LEU A 265 -11.03 -18.71 14.66
N PHE A 266 -12.25 -18.38 15.07
CA PHE A 266 -13.16 -19.32 15.73
C PHE A 266 -14.41 -19.54 14.87
N LEU A 267 -14.70 -20.79 14.56
CA LEU A 267 -15.81 -21.28 13.74
C LEU A 267 -16.54 -22.48 14.42
N GLU A 268 -16.21 -22.77 15.68
CA GLU A 268 -16.86 -23.80 16.50
C GLU A 268 -18.39 -23.74 16.42
N ASN A 269 -19.02 -24.92 16.42
CA ASN A 269 -20.48 -25.07 16.42
C ASN A 269 -21.20 -24.35 15.26
N CYS A 270 -20.54 -24.18 14.12
CA CYS A 270 -21.19 -23.79 12.87
C CYS A 270 -21.54 -25.04 12.04
N PRO A 271 -22.75 -25.15 11.45
CA PRO A 271 -23.15 -26.33 10.66
C PRO A 271 -22.19 -26.69 9.51
N LEU A 272 -21.51 -25.71 8.90
CA LEU A 272 -20.50 -25.95 7.85
C LEU A 272 -19.38 -26.91 8.27
N THR A 273 -19.09 -27.02 9.57
CA THR A 273 -18.03 -27.92 10.07
C THR A 273 -18.37 -29.39 9.80
N SER A 274 -19.66 -29.72 9.64
CA SER A 274 -20.13 -31.06 9.28
C SER A 274 -19.86 -31.46 7.82
N GLU A 275 -19.53 -30.50 6.94
CA GLU A 275 -19.14 -30.78 5.54
C GLU A 275 -17.75 -31.44 5.45
N PHE A 276 -16.92 -31.29 6.49
CA PHE A 276 -15.54 -31.79 6.49
C PHE A 276 -15.43 -33.13 7.21
N THR A 277 -14.91 -34.14 6.51
CA THR A 277 -14.69 -35.48 7.10
C THR A 277 -13.38 -35.56 7.88
N THR A 278 -12.43 -34.67 7.60
CA THR A 278 -11.10 -34.66 8.22
C THR A 278 -10.69 -33.25 8.63
N SER A 279 -9.87 -33.14 9.68
CA SER A 279 -9.31 -31.87 10.13
C SER A 279 -8.50 -31.17 9.03
N GLN A 280 -7.80 -31.91 8.15
CA GLN A 280 -7.03 -31.33 7.06
C GLN A 280 -7.93 -30.69 5.99
N GLN A 281 -9.07 -31.30 5.65
CA GLN A 281 -10.04 -30.70 4.72
C GLN A 281 -10.60 -29.39 5.28
N TYR A 282 -10.91 -29.36 6.57
CA TYR A 282 -11.37 -28.17 7.25
C TYR A 282 -10.31 -27.05 7.25
N ILE A 283 -9.06 -27.38 7.60
CA ILE A 283 -7.93 -26.44 7.56
C ILE A 283 -7.73 -25.88 6.15
N ASN A 284 -7.71 -26.74 5.13
CA ASN A 284 -7.54 -26.31 3.74
C ASN A 284 -8.67 -25.38 3.27
N ALA A 285 -9.92 -25.69 3.66
CA ALA A 285 -11.08 -24.87 3.33
C ALA A 285 -11.02 -23.48 3.99
N VAL A 286 -10.57 -23.42 5.25
CA VAL A 286 -10.32 -22.15 5.96
C VAL A 286 -9.19 -21.37 5.29
N HIS A 287 -8.06 -22.02 4.99
CA HIS A 287 -6.90 -21.40 4.36
C HIS A 287 -7.15 -20.90 2.93
N GLU A 288 -8.12 -21.48 2.20
CA GLU A 288 -8.56 -20.94 0.89
C GLU A 288 -9.08 -19.49 1.00
N VAL A 289 -9.64 -19.15 2.18
CA VAL A 289 -10.25 -17.85 2.49
C VAL A 289 -9.32 -16.98 3.34
N PHE A 290 -8.69 -17.56 4.36
CA PHE A 290 -7.83 -16.90 5.34
C PHE A 290 -6.43 -17.57 5.39
N PRO A 291 -5.54 -17.29 4.43
CA PRO A 291 -4.24 -17.96 4.33
C PRO A 291 -3.32 -17.72 5.55
N THR A 292 -3.51 -16.60 6.25
CA THR A 292 -2.69 -16.16 7.39
C THR A 292 -3.06 -16.81 8.72
N VAL A 293 -4.11 -17.65 8.77
CA VAL A 293 -4.59 -18.26 10.03
C VAL A 293 -3.54 -19.22 10.58
N THR A 294 -3.15 -18.98 11.84
CA THR A 294 -2.22 -19.80 12.62
C THR A 294 -2.86 -20.39 13.89
N SER A 295 -4.03 -19.89 14.28
CA SER A 295 -4.85 -20.46 15.36
C SER A 295 -6.30 -20.61 14.88
N LEU A 296 -6.81 -21.84 14.83
CA LEU A 296 -8.16 -22.18 14.40
C LEU A 296 -8.86 -22.95 15.52
N ASP A 297 -9.98 -22.43 16.03
CA ASP A 297 -10.75 -23.04 17.13
C ASP A 297 -9.88 -23.38 18.37
N GLY A 298 -8.94 -22.48 18.68
CA GLY A 298 -7.97 -22.66 19.77
C GLY A 298 -6.84 -23.67 19.49
N VAL A 299 -6.82 -24.29 18.31
CA VAL A 299 -5.78 -25.23 17.88
C VAL A 299 -4.77 -24.50 17.01
N ALA A 300 -3.49 -24.61 17.35
CA ALA A 300 -2.40 -24.09 16.52
C ALA A 300 -2.34 -24.88 15.20
N VAL A 301 -2.43 -24.15 14.08
CA VAL A 301 -2.29 -24.69 12.73
C VAL A 301 -1.11 -24.04 12.06
N SER A 302 -0.38 -24.81 11.23
CA SER A 302 0.63 -24.20 10.38
C SER A 302 -0.09 -23.25 9.42
N ARG A 303 0.41 -22.02 9.27
CA ARG A 303 -0.06 -21.12 8.20
C ARG A 303 -0.10 -21.89 6.89
N ALA A 304 -0.99 -21.50 5.97
CA ALA A 304 -0.90 -21.99 4.62
C ALA A 304 0.50 -21.62 4.08
N ILE A 305 1.43 -22.57 4.13
CA ILE A 305 2.65 -22.48 3.36
C ILE A 305 2.12 -22.47 1.93
N ASP A 306 2.45 -21.44 1.17
CA ASP A 306 2.32 -21.52 -0.28
C ASP A 306 3.16 -22.71 -0.72
N VAL A 307 2.55 -23.90 -0.82
CA VAL A 307 3.07 -25.05 -1.58
C VAL A 307 2.92 -24.74 -3.09
N THR A 308 3.00 -23.46 -3.45
CA THR A 308 3.33 -22.93 -4.77
C THR A 308 4.81 -22.52 -4.84
N GLU A 309 5.60 -22.65 -3.76
CA GLU A 309 7.07 -22.72 -3.84
C GLU A 309 7.58 -24.13 -4.24
N GLY A 310 6.70 -25.13 -4.32
CA GLY A 310 7.06 -26.46 -4.78
C GLY A 310 5.89 -27.14 -5.50
N LEU A 311 5.91 -27.09 -6.85
CA LEU A 311 5.05 -27.84 -7.78
C LEU A 311 3.65 -27.26 -8.05
N GLY A 312 3.59 -26.26 -8.94
CA GLY A 312 2.48 -26.11 -9.89
C GLY A 312 1.72 -24.76 -9.90
N GLY A 313 2.15 -23.83 -10.76
CA GLY A 313 1.20 -23.21 -11.69
C GLY A 313 0.42 -21.94 -11.31
N SER A 314 0.78 -21.17 -10.28
CA SER A 314 0.34 -19.77 -10.18
C SER A 314 1.54 -18.84 -9.95
N THR A 315 2.02 -18.24 -11.02
CA THR A 315 3.06 -17.20 -10.99
C THR A 315 2.48 -15.88 -10.48
N GLU A 316 2.01 -15.80 -9.23
CA GLU A 316 2.03 -14.50 -8.55
C GLU A 316 3.50 -14.26 -8.19
N LYS A 317 4.16 -13.42 -8.99
CA LYS A 317 5.52 -12.98 -8.69
C LYS A 317 5.49 -12.37 -7.30
N ILE A 318 6.06 -13.04 -6.31
CA ILE A 318 6.42 -12.44 -5.03
C ILE A 318 7.38 -11.31 -5.38
N VAL A 319 6.86 -10.08 -5.44
CA VAL A 319 7.68 -8.88 -5.63
C VAL A 319 8.28 -8.58 -4.25
N PRO A 320 9.62 -8.46 -4.14
CA PRO A 320 10.26 -8.09 -2.89
C PRO A 320 9.63 -6.83 -2.29
N LEU A 321 9.55 -6.77 -0.96
CA LEU A 321 9.05 -5.59 -0.26
C LEU A 321 9.87 -4.36 -0.67
N VAL A 322 9.17 -3.31 -1.11
CA VAL A 322 9.79 -2.01 -1.40
C VAL A 322 10.23 -1.40 -0.08
N ARG A 323 11.53 -1.12 0.05
CA ARG A 323 12.13 -0.42 1.19
C ARG A 323 12.55 0.99 0.80
N GLY A 324 12.97 1.78 1.80
CA GLY A 324 13.58 3.09 1.60
C GLY A 324 15.02 2.98 1.13
N SER A 325 15.82 3.93 1.59
CA SER A 325 17.27 3.93 1.39
C SER A 325 17.93 2.65 1.89
N TYR A 326 18.93 2.20 1.15
CA TYR A 326 19.79 1.10 1.58
C TYR A 326 21.23 1.54 1.82
N PHE A 327 21.71 1.29 3.04
CA PHE A 327 23.09 1.48 3.45
C PHE A 327 23.68 0.16 3.94
N CYS A 328 24.90 -0.15 3.51
CA CYS A 328 25.59 -1.37 3.90
C CYS A 328 26.18 -1.28 5.32
N ASN A 329 26.59 -0.09 5.76
CA ASN A 329 27.02 0.18 7.13
C ASN A 329 26.85 1.69 7.48
N PRO A 330 26.86 2.05 8.78
CA PRO A 330 26.65 3.43 9.23
C PRO A 330 27.75 4.43 8.83
N GLU A 331 28.99 3.96 8.66
CA GLU A 331 30.14 4.83 8.34
C GLU A 331 30.05 5.34 6.88
N LEU A 332 29.69 4.44 5.97
CA LEU A 332 29.43 4.77 4.57
C LEU A 332 28.14 5.56 4.42
N GLU A 333 27.11 5.28 5.22
CA GLU A 333 25.91 6.12 5.29
C GLU A 333 26.28 7.57 5.61
N GLN A 334 27.05 7.80 6.69
CA GLN A 334 27.46 9.15 7.08
C GLN A 334 28.30 9.83 5.99
N THR A 335 29.25 9.10 5.41
CA THR A 335 30.16 9.61 4.38
C THR A 335 29.40 10.04 3.12
N ILE A 336 28.52 9.17 2.61
CA ILE A 336 27.79 9.42 1.35
C ILE A 336 26.66 10.42 1.57
N THR A 337 25.99 10.38 2.71
CA THR A 337 24.98 11.39 3.05
C THR A 337 25.61 12.79 3.10
N LYS A 338 26.77 12.93 3.76
CA LYS A 338 27.51 14.19 3.79
C LYS A 338 27.90 14.65 2.38
N PHE A 339 28.45 13.75 1.56
CA PHE A 339 28.76 14.05 0.15
C PHE A 339 27.53 14.55 -0.61
N VAL A 340 26.39 13.87 -0.51
CA VAL A 340 25.16 14.24 -1.22
C VAL A 340 24.64 15.62 -0.79
N ILE A 341 24.65 15.91 0.52
CA ILE A 341 24.22 17.21 1.05
C ILE A 341 25.11 18.33 0.51
N GLU A 342 26.44 18.18 0.59
CA GLU A 342 27.39 19.17 0.09
C GLU A 342 27.29 19.34 -1.43
N TYR A 343 27.22 18.22 -2.15
CA TYR A 343 27.09 18.19 -3.60
C TYR A 343 25.83 18.95 -4.05
N MET A 344 24.67 18.64 -3.47
CA MET A 344 23.41 19.29 -3.83
C MET A 344 23.37 20.75 -3.39
N GLY A 345 24.05 21.11 -2.28
CA GLY A 345 24.22 22.49 -1.85
C GLY A 345 24.96 23.37 -2.86
N PHE A 346 25.90 22.81 -3.64
CA PHE A 346 26.53 23.52 -4.76
C PHE A 346 25.72 23.39 -6.06
N TYR A 347 24.94 22.33 -6.22
CA TYR A 347 24.20 22.04 -7.44
C TYR A 347 22.94 22.90 -7.62
N ASP A 348 22.19 23.14 -6.55
CA ASP A 348 20.93 23.87 -6.59
C ASP A 348 21.08 25.36 -6.32
N GLY A 349 19.98 26.10 -6.57
CA GLY A 349 19.87 27.52 -6.22
C GLY A 349 19.98 28.48 -7.42
N SER A 350 19.62 29.74 -7.18
CA SER A 350 19.58 30.79 -8.20
C SER A 350 20.95 31.07 -8.84
N ASP A 351 22.02 30.87 -8.08
CA ASP A 351 23.41 31.00 -8.53
C ASP A 351 24.02 29.67 -9.03
N GLY A 352 23.20 28.64 -9.27
CA GLY A 352 23.61 27.30 -9.70
C GLY A 352 24.64 27.27 -10.82
N LYS A 353 24.52 28.16 -11.81
CA LYS A 353 25.48 28.27 -12.94
C LYS A 353 26.91 28.65 -12.51
N LYS A 354 27.06 29.33 -11.37
CA LYS A 354 28.36 29.69 -10.78
C LYS A 354 28.77 28.69 -9.71
N THR A 355 27.85 28.32 -8.81
CA THR A 355 28.16 27.43 -7.68
C THR A 355 28.54 26.03 -8.13
N ARG A 356 27.96 25.52 -9.23
CA ARG A 356 28.33 24.22 -9.82
C ARG A 356 29.79 24.16 -10.29
N GLN A 357 30.46 25.28 -10.50
CA GLN A 357 31.91 25.28 -10.81
C GLN A 357 32.74 24.77 -9.63
N LYS A 358 32.24 24.92 -8.39
CA LYS A 358 32.89 24.41 -7.17
C LYS A 358 32.85 22.88 -7.09
N LEU A 359 31.98 22.22 -7.86
CA LEU A 359 31.96 20.77 -7.98
C LEU A 359 33.16 20.23 -8.74
N PHE A 360 34.02 21.08 -9.32
CA PHE A 360 35.28 20.68 -9.93
C PHE A 360 36.11 19.74 -9.03
N ASP A 361 36.21 20.05 -7.73
CA ASP A 361 36.98 19.25 -6.77
C ASP A 361 36.28 17.94 -6.35
N ALA A 362 35.00 17.76 -6.71
CA ALA A 362 34.26 16.54 -6.47
C ALA A 362 34.53 15.44 -7.51
N TYR A 363 35.15 15.79 -8.65
CA TYR A 363 35.43 14.86 -9.76
C TYR A 363 36.92 14.57 -9.93
N ASP A 364 37.21 13.33 -10.31
CA ASP A 364 38.55 12.87 -10.64
C ASP A 364 39.02 13.46 -11.99
N GLU A 365 40.33 13.40 -12.25
CA GLU A 365 40.92 13.98 -13.46
C GLU A 365 40.39 13.34 -14.74
N ASP A 366 40.11 12.03 -14.70
CA ASP A 366 39.60 11.24 -15.81
C ASP A 366 38.10 10.88 -15.65
N ALA A 367 37.39 11.56 -14.77
CA ALA A 367 35.99 11.27 -14.49
C ALA A 367 35.10 11.41 -15.74
N THR A 368 33.98 10.70 -15.77
CA THR A 368 33.02 10.78 -16.88
C THR A 368 31.63 11.16 -16.41
N PHE A 369 30.96 12.04 -17.15
CA PHE A 369 29.57 12.43 -16.90
C PHE A 369 28.70 12.27 -18.15
N THR A 370 27.51 11.69 -17.97
CA THR A 370 26.48 11.58 -19.01
C THR A 370 25.10 11.93 -18.46
N VAL A 371 24.23 12.41 -19.34
CA VAL A 371 22.82 12.68 -19.03
C VAL A 371 21.91 11.91 -19.97
N VAL A 372 20.80 11.38 -19.47
CA VAL A 372 19.73 10.74 -20.22
C VAL A 372 18.42 11.44 -19.94
N GLN A 373 17.73 11.86 -20.99
CA GLN A 373 16.37 12.40 -20.91
C GLN A 373 15.39 11.36 -21.46
N GLU A 374 14.52 10.82 -20.62
CA GLU A 374 13.43 9.93 -21.03
C GLU A 374 12.22 10.11 -20.11
N ASN A 375 11.01 10.27 -20.66
CA ASN A 375 9.81 10.53 -19.85
C ASN A 375 9.19 9.21 -19.39
N MET A 376 8.82 9.14 -18.11
CA MET A 376 8.31 7.92 -17.50
C MET A 376 6.89 7.63 -17.98
N PHE A 377 6.64 6.43 -18.51
CA PHE A 377 5.31 6.01 -18.93
C PHE A 377 4.43 5.78 -17.70
N ASP A 378 3.30 6.47 -17.61
CA ASP A 378 2.42 6.42 -16.43
C ASP A 378 1.33 5.33 -16.50
N GLY A 379 1.39 4.47 -17.52
CA GLY A 379 0.37 3.45 -17.79
C GLY A 379 -0.63 3.85 -18.87
N GLU A 380 -0.77 5.16 -19.18
CA GLU A 380 -1.62 5.67 -20.26
C GLU A 380 -0.78 6.34 -21.35
N LYS A 381 0.12 7.26 -20.99
CA LYS A 381 0.99 8.00 -21.91
C LYS A 381 2.32 8.39 -21.26
N LYS A 382 3.23 8.93 -22.06
CA LYS A 382 4.37 9.69 -21.53
C LYS A 382 3.92 11.13 -21.28
N PRO A 383 4.12 11.69 -20.08
CA PRO A 383 3.75 13.07 -19.79
C PRO A 383 4.66 14.03 -20.54
N ASP A 384 4.17 15.25 -20.77
CA ASP A 384 4.96 16.35 -21.32
C ASP A 384 5.91 16.89 -20.25
N TYR A 385 7.15 17.19 -20.65
CA TYR A 385 8.13 17.77 -19.74
C TYR A 385 7.67 19.17 -19.30
N PRO A 386 7.73 19.50 -18.00
CA PRO A 386 7.28 20.77 -17.45
C PRO A 386 7.81 22.00 -18.17
N ASP A 387 9.13 22.10 -18.26
CA ASP A 387 9.83 23.21 -18.91
C ASP A 387 10.32 22.80 -20.32
N PRO A 388 9.83 23.43 -21.40
CA PRO A 388 10.22 23.09 -22.76
C PRO A 388 11.69 23.37 -23.09
N ASP A 389 12.29 24.40 -22.51
CA ASP A 389 13.68 24.80 -22.78
C ASP A 389 14.66 23.88 -22.07
N ALA A 390 14.38 23.52 -20.81
CA ALA A 390 15.11 22.50 -20.07
C ALA A 390 15.01 21.15 -20.79
N CYS A 391 13.81 20.76 -21.21
CA CYS A 391 13.60 19.54 -22.00
C CYS A 391 14.44 19.53 -23.29
N LYS A 392 14.46 20.64 -24.03
CA LYS A 392 15.28 20.79 -25.24
C LYS A 392 16.77 20.68 -24.93
N TYR A 393 17.24 21.26 -23.81
CA TYR A 393 18.61 21.14 -23.35
C TYR A 393 18.98 19.68 -23.10
N TYR A 394 18.24 18.98 -22.24
CA TYR A 394 18.59 17.59 -21.90
C TYR A 394 18.47 16.67 -23.11
N ARG A 395 17.45 16.86 -23.97
CA ARG A 395 17.33 16.07 -25.20
C ARG A 395 18.52 16.25 -26.12
N ARG A 396 19.05 17.48 -26.26
CA ARG A 396 20.22 17.74 -27.10
C ARG A 396 21.49 17.07 -26.57
N ASN A 397 21.60 16.93 -25.26
CA ASN A 397 22.75 16.35 -24.57
C ASN A 397 22.52 14.88 -24.14
N SER A 398 21.40 14.27 -24.54
CA SER A 398 20.98 12.95 -24.05
C SER A 398 21.84 11.83 -24.66
N HIS A 399 22.45 11.00 -23.81
CA HIS A 399 23.22 9.81 -24.16
C HIS A 399 22.36 8.53 -24.03
N ASN A 400 21.17 8.52 -24.64
CA ASN A 400 20.33 7.33 -24.64
C ASN A 400 20.79 6.33 -25.73
N ILE A 401 21.47 5.27 -25.32
CA ILE A 401 22.04 4.25 -26.23
C ILE A 401 20.98 3.45 -27.00
N ILE A 402 19.72 3.43 -26.56
CA ILE A 402 18.62 2.82 -27.35
C ILE A 402 18.38 3.64 -28.64
N LEU A 403 18.79 4.91 -28.64
CA LEU A 403 18.74 5.82 -29.78
C LEU A 403 20.15 6.05 -30.36
N GLU A 404 21.04 5.06 -30.30
CA GLU A 404 22.44 5.22 -30.72
C GLU A 404 22.58 5.73 -32.16
N ASP A 405 21.73 5.33 -33.11
CA ASP A 405 21.76 5.88 -34.48
C ASP A 405 21.59 7.41 -34.53
N LYS A 406 20.87 7.97 -33.56
CA LYS A 406 20.66 9.42 -33.43
C LYS A 406 21.87 10.11 -32.81
N TRP A 407 22.55 9.45 -31.88
CA TRP A 407 23.56 10.06 -31.00
C TRP A 407 25.00 9.62 -31.30
N GLY A 408 25.21 8.58 -32.10
CA GLY A 408 26.52 7.98 -32.35
C GLY A 408 27.52 8.97 -32.93
N ARG A 409 27.07 9.88 -33.81
CA ARG A 409 27.89 10.96 -34.39
C ARG A 409 28.21 12.10 -33.41
N TYR A 410 27.56 12.14 -32.26
CA TYR A 410 27.72 13.19 -31.24
C TYR A 410 28.27 12.62 -29.93
N ARG A 411 28.72 11.36 -29.90
CA ARG A 411 29.12 10.65 -28.68
C ARG A 411 30.20 11.40 -27.90
N GLU A 412 31.24 11.86 -28.58
CA GLU A 412 32.31 12.69 -27.99
C GLU A 412 31.81 14.04 -27.45
N LYS A 413 30.66 14.52 -27.95
CA LYS A 413 30.03 15.78 -27.54
C LYS A 413 28.94 15.62 -26.50
N ILE A 414 28.57 14.42 -26.07
CA ILE A 414 27.53 14.21 -25.05
C ILE A 414 28.05 13.41 -23.85
N VAL A 415 29.20 12.74 -24.01
CA VAL A 415 30.01 12.25 -22.89
C VAL A 415 30.98 13.35 -22.50
N ARG A 416 30.94 13.78 -21.24
CA ARG A 416 31.91 14.73 -20.68
C ARG A 416 33.01 13.94 -19.99
N THR A 417 34.25 14.16 -20.40
CA THR A 417 35.41 13.50 -19.80
C THR A 417 36.32 14.53 -19.15
N GLY A 418 36.71 14.24 -17.92
CA GLY A 418 37.53 15.04 -17.03
C GLY A 418 36.78 16.13 -16.28
N ARG A 419 37.19 16.35 -15.03
CA ARG A 419 36.57 17.32 -14.09
C ARG A 419 36.31 18.71 -14.66
N MET A 420 37.17 19.22 -15.56
CA MET A 420 36.98 20.52 -16.21
C MET A 420 35.73 20.54 -17.11
N ALA A 421 35.61 19.55 -18.01
CA ALA A 421 34.49 19.46 -18.93
C ALA A 421 33.18 19.18 -18.19
N ILE A 422 33.24 18.41 -17.11
CA ILE A 422 32.09 18.11 -16.25
C ILE A 422 31.62 19.39 -15.54
N ALA A 423 32.49 20.10 -14.81
CA ALA A 423 32.11 21.34 -14.12
C ALA A 423 31.54 22.40 -15.08
N ALA A 424 32.11 22.50 -16.29
CA ALA A 424 31.62 23.39 -17.34
C ALA A 424 30.23 22.98 -17.86
N GLU A 425 29.95 21.68 -18.00
CA GLU A 425 28.63 21.16 -18.39
C GLU A 425 27.60 21.41 -17.29
N LEU A 426 27.91 21.06 -16.04
CA LEU A 426 27.01 21.26 -14.91
C LEU A 426 26.58 22.74 -14.79
N SER A 427 27.52 23.65 -15.01
CA SER A 427 27.28 25.11 -15.01
C SER A 427 26.34 25.59 -16.14
N GLN A 428 26.25 24.85 -17.25
CA GLN A 428 25.39 25.17 -18.39
C GLN A 428 23.99 24.55 -18.30
N MET A 429 23.85 23.46 -17.53
CA MET A 429 22.57 22.79 -17.31
C MET A 429 21.51 23.74 -16.73
N PRO A 430 20.21 23.45 -16.96
CA PRO A 430 19.12 24.19 -16.33
C PRO A 430 19.33 24.33 -14.81
N LEU A 431 18.92 25.47 -14.25
CA LEU A 431 18.89 25.65 -12.80
C LEU A 431 17.88 24.68 -12.19
N THR A 432 18.14 24.23 -10.97
CA THR A 432 17.35 23.20 -10.30
C THR A 432 17.08 23.55 -8.85
N THR A 433 15.98 22.98 -8.33
CA THR A 433 15.71 22.84 -6.90
C THR A 433 15.23 21.41 -6.65
N HIS A 434 16.01 20.64 -5.90
CA HIS A 434 15.66 19.29 -5.51
C HIS A 434 14.84 19.28 -4.23
N ILE A 435 13.88 18.36 -4.15
CA ILE A 435 13.07 18.15 -2.95
C ILE A 435 13.80 17.09 -2.12
N GLN A 436 14.62 17.53 -1.17
CA GLN A 436 15.50 16.64 -0.39
C GLN A 436 14.73 15.58 0.40
N ASP A 437 13.57 15.92 0.98
CA ASP A 437 12.68 14.96 1.68
C ASP A 437 12.13 13.85 0.78
N SER A 438 12.33 13.96 -0.53
CA SER A 438 11.94 12.94 -1.50
C SER A 438 13.09 12.03 -1.92
N PHE A 439 14.29 12.19 -1.35
CA PHE A 439 15.44 11.42 -1.75
C PHE A 439 15.37 9.97 -1.27
N VAL A 440 15.79 9.07 -2.13
CA VAL A 440 16.16 7.70 -1.79
C VAL A 440 17.58 7.48 -2.28
N LEU A 441 18.44 7.07 -1.35
CA LEU A 441 19.86 6.84 -1.53
C LEU A 441 20.17 5.36 -1.28
N ASP A 442 20.72 4.68 -2.29
CA ASP A 442 21.03 3.25 -2.26
C ASP A 442 22.52 3.02 -2.55
N ILE A 443 23.26 2.48 -1.58
CA ILE A 443 24.63 2.00 -1.78
C ILE A 443 24.57 0.56 -2.27
N PHE A 444 24.65 0.36 -3.59
CA PHE A 444 24.41 -0.94 -4.22
C PHE A 444 25.69 -1.73 -4.56
N SER A 445 26.87 -1.12 -4.49
CA SER A 445 28.15 -1.82 -4.70
C SER A 445 29.24 -1.22 -3.83
N VAL A 446 29.91 -2.07 -3.05
CA VAL A 446 31.08 -1.72 -2.22
C VAL A 446 32.21 -2.68 -2.58
N CYS A 447 33.36 -2.13 -2.93
CA CYS A 447 34.60 -2.86 -3.18
C CYS A 447 35.75 -2.13 -2.48
N ASP A 448 36.91 -2.77 -2.38
CA ASP A 448 38.08 -2.18 -1.73
C ASP A 448 38.54 -0.89 -2.43
N ASP A 449 38.43 -0.85 -3.77
CA ASP A 449 38.94 0.24 -4.59
C ASP A 449 37.86 1.27 -4.99
N PHE A 450 36.57 0.93 -4.95
CA PHE A 450 35.50 1.83 -5.37
C PHE A 450 34.16 1.52 -4.69
N LEU A 451 33.29 2.52 -4.71
CA LEU A 451 31.93 2.49 -4.19
C LEU A 451 30.97 3.00 -5.26
N ALA A 452 29.81 2.38 -5.41
CA ALA A 452 28.75 2.88 -6.27
C ALA A 452 27.43 3.05 -5.51
N PHE A 453 26.78 4.18 -5.74
CA PHE A 453 25.50 4.51 -5.11
C PHE A 453 24.56 5.22 -6.07
N GLY A 454 23.27 5.02 -5.87
CA GLY A 454 22.19 5.65 -6.61
C GLY A 454 21.46 6.66 -5.73
N LEU A 455 21.19 7.84 -6.26
CA LEU A 455 20.36 8.86 -5.65
C LEU A 455 19.17 9.15 -6.57
N GLN A 456 17.96 9.01 -6.05
CA GLN A 456 16.74 9.28 -6.80
C GLN A 456 15.82 10.20 -6.01
N GLY A 457 14.95 10.94 -6.70
CA GLY A 457 14.01 11.82 -6.05
C GLY A 457 13.26 12.73 -7.00
N LEU A 458 12.58 13.72 -6.42
CA LEU A 458 11.85 14.75 -7.15
C LEU A 458 12.66 16.04 -7.22
N PHE A 459 12.52 16.76 -8.32
CA PHE A 459 13.16 18.06 -8.52
C PHE A 459 12.32 18.95 -9.43
N ARG A 460 12.64 20.25 -9.44
CA ARG A 460 12.14 21.21 -10.43
C ARG A 460 13.32 21.82 -11.16
N ASP A 461 13.09 22.23 -12.40
CA ASP A 461 14.14 22.79 -13.25
C ASP A 461 13.67 23.87 -14.21
N GLY A 462 14.64 24.62 -14.75
CA GLY A 462 14.37 25.73 -15.66
C GLY A 462 13.54 26.81 -14.99
N THR A 463 12.44 27.20 -15.64
CA THR A 463 11.47 28.18 -15.12
C THR A 463 10.67 27.66 -13.92
N GLU A 464 10.56 26.35 -13.76
CA GLU A 464 9.87 25.73 -12.62
C GLU A 464 10.78 25.61 -11.39
N ALA A 465 12.10 25.76 -11.53
CA ALA A 465 13.08 25.52 -10.47
C ALA A 465 12.74 26.25 -9.15
N PHE A 466 12.30 27.50 -9.26
CA PHE A 466 11.98 28.35 -8.09
C PHE A 466 10.48 28.63 -7.95
N ASN A 467 9.65 27.86 -8.64
CA ASN A 467 8.21 27.92 -8.52
C ASN A 467 7.74 26.93 -7.45
N GLU A 468 7.31 27.41 -6.28
CA GLU A 468 6.86 26.56 -5.17
C GLU A 468 5.62 25.71 -5.50
N GLU A 469 4.79 26.18 -6.42
CA GLU A 469 3.62 25.44 -6.94
C GLU A 469 3.94 24.74 -8.27
N GLY A 470 5.20 24.81 -8.70
CA GLY A 470 5.65 24.31 -9.99
C GLY A 470 5.59 22.80 -10.11
N ARG A 471 5.41 22.35 -11.35
CA ARG A 471 5.38 20.92 -11.67
C ARG A 471 6.75 20.29 -11.42
N MET A 472 6.74 19.10 -10.83
CA MET A 472 7.95 18.36 -10.47
C MET A 472 8.30 17.33 -11.54
N ASN A 473 9.60 17.14 -11.73
CA ASN A 473 10.21 16.05 -12.48
C ASN A 473 10.79 15.00 -11.53
N TYR A 474 11.18 13.86 -12.08
CA TYR A 474 11.90 12.81 -11.37
C TYR A 474 13.32 12.71 -11.92
N PHE A 475 14.29 12.51 -11.03
CA PHE A 475 15.66 12.18 -11.40
C PHE A 475 16.11 10.88 -10.76
N SER A 476 17.03 10.21 -11.43
CA SER A 476 17.84 9.12 -10.88
C SER A 476 19.28 9.37 -11.29
N ARG A 477 20.19 9.42 -10.32
CA ARG A 477 21.60 9.73 -10.52
C ARG A 477 22.46 8.67 -9.90
N THR A 478 23.37 8.09 -10.69
CA THR A 478 24.29 7.06 -10.22
C THR A 478 25.69 7.62 -10.18
N PHE A 479 26.37 7.42 -9.05
CA PHE A 479 27.76 7.80 -8.87
C PHE A 479 28.61 6.56 -8.64
N VAL A 480 29.76 6.51 -9.29
CA VAL A 480 30.88 5.64 -8.92
C VAL A 480 31.96 6.54 -8.37
N VAL A 481 32.41 6.24 -7.15
CA VAL A 481 33.38 7.06 -6.42
C VAL A 481 34.55 6.22 -5.94
N LEU A 482 35.71 6.85 -5.87
CA LEU A 482 36.90 6.29 -5.23
C LEU A 482 37.06 6.89 -3.84
N PRO A 483 37.45 6.08 -2.83
CA PRO A 483 37.79 6.62 -1.53
C PRO A 483 39.01 7.55 -1.62
N ARG A 484 39.01 8.58 -0.78
CA ARG A 484 40.12 9.49 -0.51
C ARG A 484 40.31 9.55 1.01
N GLY A 485 41.51 9.92 1.46
CA GLY A 485 41.80 10.00 2.89
C GLY A 485 40.78 10.86 3.66
N GLU A 486 40.61 10.56 4.95
CA GLU A 486 39.72 11.30 5.88
C GLU A 486 38.22 11.18 5.55
N GLY A 487 37.78 10.02 5.04
CA GLY A 487 36.36 9.79 4.75
C GLY A 487 35.83 10.65 3.60
N ARG A 488 36.71 11.09 2.69
CA ARG A 488 36.33 11.81 1.47
C ARG A 488 36.17 10.84 0.32
N VAL A 489 35.40 11.23 -0.68
CA VAL A 489 35.21 10.47 -1.92
C VAL A 489 35.40 11.39 -3.11
N VAL A 490 35.82 10.83 -4.24
CA VAL A 490 35.89 11.54 -5.52
C VAL A 490 35.13 10.77 -6.59
N VAL A 491 34.39 11.47 -7.43
CA VAL A 491 33.56 10.88 -8.48
C VAL A 491 34.41 10.53 -9.71
N VAL A 492 34.33 9.27 -10.16
CA VAL A 492 34.95 8.79 -11.40
C VAL A 492 33.94 8.52 -12.51
N ASN A 493 32.69 8.19 -12.15
CA ASN A 493 31.59 8.11 -13.10
C ASN A 493 30.31 8.68 -12.51
N ASP A 494 29.58 9.45 -13.32
CA ASP A 494 28.34 10.12 -12.94
C ASP A 494 27.33 10.03 -14.08
N GLN A 495 26.20 9.41 -13.80
CA GLN A 495 25.14 9.20 -14.78
C GLN A 495 23.85 9.79 -14.24
N LEU A 496 23.32 10.81 -14.93
CA LEU A 496 22.07 11.45 -14.57
C LEU A 496 20.95 11.05 -15.53
N THR A 497 19.82 10.57 -15.01
CA THR A 497 18.58 10.39 -15.76
C THR A 497 17.54 11.41 -15.28
N VAL A 498 16.92 12.12 -16.21
CA VAL A 498 15.83 13.08 -15.96
C VAL A 498 14.58 12.71 -16.72
N SER A 499 13.45 12.74 -16.01
CA SER A 499 12.17 12.25 -16.51
C SER A 499 11.02 13.16 -16.10
N ALA A 500 10.19 13.52 -17.08
CA ALA A 500 8.86 14.02 -16.77
C ALA A 500 8.04 12.89 -16.13
N ILE A 501 7.26 13.25 -15.11
CA ILE A 501 6.32 12.36 -14.42
C ILE A 501 4.92 12.98 -14.41
N SER A 502 3.89 12.14 -14.37
CA SER A 502 2.51 12.58 -14.18
C SER A 502 2.23 12.85 -12.71
N ASP A 503 1.14 13.57 -12.42
CA ASP A 503 0.69 13.79 -11.04
C ASP A 503 0.35 12.48 -10.31
N SER A 504 -0.15 11.47 -11.02
CA SER A 504 -0.41 10.15 -10.45
C SER A 504 0.88 9.45 -10.04
N THR A 505 1.91 9.47 -10.89
CA THR A 505 3.24 8.90 -10.58
C THR A 505 3.91 9.66 -9.43
N ARG A 506 3.84 10.99 -9.42
CA ARG A 506 4.35 11.84 -8.33
C ARG A 506 3.68 11.49 -7.00
N THR A 507 2.35 11.38 -7.00
CA THR A 507 1.58 11.02 -5.80
C THR A 507 1.92 9.61 -5.33
N ARG A 508 2.04 8.66 -6.25
CA ARG A 508 2.47 7.29 -5.95
C ARG A 508 3.86 7.26 -5.29
N TYR A 509 4.82 8.00 -5.82
CA TYR A 509 6.17 8.09 -5.28
C TYR A 509 6.15 8.62 -3.84
N LYS A 510 5.47 9.76 -3.60
CA LYS A 510 5.31 10.32 -2.24
C LYS A 510 4.64 9.33 -1.28
N ASN A 511 3.59 8.65 -1.72
CA ASN A 511 2.89 7.66 -0.90
C ASN A 511 3.80 6.46 -0.53
N LEU A 512 4.68 6.02 -1.44
CA LEU A 512 5.65 4.97 -1.15
C LEU A 512 6.65 5.43 -0.08
N LEU A 513 7.18 6.65 -0.20
CA LEU A 513 8.08 7.22 0.82
C LEU A 513 7.40 7.30 2.19
N THR A 514 6.17 7.81 2.27
CA THR A 514 5.43 7.86 3.53
C THR A 514 5.21 6.48 4.13
N LYS A 515 4.87 5.47 3.31
CA LYS A 515 4.69 4.09 3.78
C LYS A 515 5.97 3.51 4.35
N VAL A 516 7.10 3.73 3.68
CA VAL A 516 8.42 3.30 4.13
C VAL A 516 8.77 3.94 5.48
N ILE A 517 8.64 5.27 5.59
CA ILE A 517 8.94 6.01 6.83
C ILE A 517 8.09 5.49 7.99
N VAL A 518 6.79 5.30 7.78
CA VAL A 518 5.89 4.76 8.81
C VAL A 518 6.27 3.32 9.18
N SER A 519 6.67 2.48 8.21
CA SER A 519 7.10 1.11 8.49
C SER A 519 8.44 1.04 9.24
N GLU A 520 9.39 1.93 8.94
CA GLU A 520 10.70 1.98 9.61
C GLU A 520 10.59 2.59 11.02
N GLN A 521 9.67 3.54 11.22
CA GLN A 521 9.32 4.07 12.56
C GLN A 521 8.65 3.02 13.44
N GLN A 522 7.86 2.12 12.88
CA GLN A 522 7.29 0.98 13.61
C GLN A 522 8.32 -0.10 13.97
N VAL A 523 9.48 -0.12 13.31
CA VAL A 523 10.59 -1.05 13.61
C VAL A 523 11.61 -0.42 14.59
N SER A 524 11.57 0.91 14.79
CA SER A 524 12.50 1.66 15.66
C SER A 524 11.90 2.11 17.00
N GLU A 525 10.62 1.88 17.26
CA GLU A 525 10.18 1.70 18.65
C GLU A 525 10.75 0.37 19.16
N PRO A 526 11.45 0.33 20.32
CA PRO A 526 11.73 -0.94 20.95
C PRO A 526 10.37 -1.59 21.19
N THR A 527 10.06 -2.61 20.39
CA THR A 527 8.96 -3.51 20.68
C THR A 527 9.40 -4.26 21.92
N VAL A 528 9.16 -3.67 23.09
CA VAL A 528 8.96 -4.42 24.30
C VAL A 528 7.82 -5.37 23.92
N PRO A 529 8.06 -6.69 23.83
CA PRO A 529 6.98 -7.61 23.54
C PRO A 529 5.92 -7.38 24.61
N PRO A 530 4.61 -7.25 24.26
CA PRO A 530 3.60 -7.41 25.28
C PRO A 530 3.87 -8.78 25.90
N ALA A 531 4.10 -8.79 27.21
CA ALA A 531 4.28 -10.00 27.97
C ALA A 531 3.13 -10.93 27.59
N ALA A 532 3.45 -11.97 26.81
CA ALA A 532 2.56 -13.10 26.66
C ALA A 532 2.29 -13.56 28.10
N ALA A 533 1.01 -13.61 28.46
CA ALA A 533 0.57 -14.23 29.69
C ALA A 533 1.05 -15.68 29.66
N GLN A 534 2.24 -15.92 30.18
CA GLN A 534 2.62 -17.21 30.71
C GLN A 534 1.67 -17.48 31.88
N PRO A 535 1.19 -18.72 32.07
CA PRO A 535 0.43 -19.07 33.26
C PRO A 535 1.25 -18.61 34.47
N ALA A 536 0.59 -17.89 35.39
CA ALA A 536 1.19 -17.27 36.55
C ALA A 536 2.30 -18.16 37.13
N GLN A 537 3.56 -17.76 36.92
CA GLN A 537 4.65 -18.32 37.69
C GLN A 537 4.51 -17.77 39.11
N PRO A 538 4.59 -18.62 40.15
CA PRO A 538 4.56 -18.14 41.52
C PRO A 538 5.67 -17.12 41.70
N ALA A 539 5.35 -16.01 42.38
CA ALA A 539 6.29 -14.96 42.73
C ALA A 539 7.64 -15.55 43.15
N GLN A 540 8.74 -15.15 42.49
CA GLN A 540 10.07 -15.49 42.97
C GLN A 540 10.21 -14.98 44.41
N PRO A 541 10.56 -15.84 45.37
CA PRO A 541 10.96 -15.37 46.68
C PRO A 541 12.20 -14.50 46.47
N ALA A 542 12.22 -13.30 47.01
CA ALA A 542 13.47 -12.59 47.25
C ALA A 542 14.26 -13.44 48.27
N TYR A 543 15.11 -14.33 47.77
CA TYR A 543 16.00 -15.12 48.61
C TYR A 543 17.19 -14.27 49.00
N ASP A 544 17.63 -14.39 50.25
CA ASP A 544 18.82 -13.71 50.73
C ASP A 544 20.04 -14.35 50.06
N ARG A 545 20.69 -13.59 49.17
CA ARG A 545 21.88 -14.01 48.41
C ARG A 545 23.08 -14.31 49.32
N ASN A 546 23.02 -13.92 50.60
CA ASN A 546 24.05 -14.15 51.59
C ASN A 546 23.76 -15.33 52.52
N ASP A 547 22.63 -16.04 52.36
CA ASP A 547 22.30 -17.22 53.17
C ASP A 547 23.05 -18.47 52.64
N PRO A 548 23.94 -19.10 53.44
CA PRO A 548 24.72 -20.27 53.02
C PRO A 548 23.87 -21.49 52.61
N ASN A 549 22.67 -21.66 53.20
CA ASN A 549 21.79 -22.77 52.86
C ASN A 549 21.13 -22.56 51.49
N ILE A 550 20.81 -21.32 51.15
CA ILE A 550 20.23 -20.96 49.85
C ILE A 550 21.29 -21.11 48.77
N GLN A 551 22.51 -20.64 49.04
CA GLN A 551 23.66 -20.81 48.16
C GLN A 551 23.92 -22.29 47.84
N GLU A 552 23.90 -23.19 48.83
CA GLU A 552 24.08 -24.62 48.60
C GLU A 552 22.97 -25.21 47.70
N GLN A 553 21.72 -24.82 47.92
CA GLN A 553 20.59 -25.25 47.10
C GLN A 553 20.72 -24.74 45.65
N MET A 554 21.18 -23.51 45.47
CA MET A 554 21.44 -22.95 44.14
C MET A 554 22.55 -23.70 43.41
N VAL A 555 23.63 -24.10 44.10
CA VAL A 555 24.69 -24.91 43.48
C VAL A 555 24.15 -26.26 42.99
N VAL A 556 23.34 -26.94 43.81
CA VAL A 556 22.75 -28.24 43.47
C VAL A 556 21.85 -28.11 42.24
N GLU A 557 20.96 -27.12 42.23
CA GLU A 557 20.01 -26.92 41.13
C GLU A 557 20.71 -26.44 39.85
N PHE A 558 21.71 -25.58 39.96
CA PHE A 558 22.48 -25.10 38.80
C PHE A 558 23.30 -26.22 38.18
N SER A 559 23.91 -27.10 39.00
CA SER A 559 24.56 -28.31 38.52
C SER A 559 23.61 -29.24 37.77
N ARG A 560 22.39 -29.42 38.29
CA ARG A 560 21.38 -30.28 37.68
C ARG A 560 20.96 -29.76 36.30
N GLN A 561 20.83 -28.43 36.14
CA GLN A 561 20.36 -27.81 34.90
C GLN A 561 21.48 -27.63 33.85
N SER A 562 22.67 -27.21 34.29
CA SER A 562 23.80 -26.94 33.39
C SER A 562 24.59 -28.20 33.01
N GLY A 563 24.49 -29.27 33.80
CA GLY A 563 25.33 -30.45 33.70
C GLY A 563 26.75 -30.24 34.22
N LEU A 564 27.05 -29.10 34.86
CA LEU A 564 28.35 -28.85 35.49
C LEU A 564 28.50 -29.61 36.81
N LYS A 565 29.72 -30.00 37.16
CA LYS A 565 30.05 -30.53 38.50
C LYS A 565 29.79 -29.45 39.57
N PRO A 566 29.42 -29.81 40.82
CA PRO A 566 29.00 -28.85 41.84
C PRO A 566 30.03 -27.74 42.13
N ASN A 567 31.31 -28.07 42.09
CA ASN A 567 32.40 -27.10 42.24
C ASN A 567 32.46 -26.04 41.12
N TRP A 568 32.11 -26.40 39.89
CA TRP A 568 32.06 -25.46 38.75
C TRP A 568 30.78 -24.64 38.74
N SER A 569 29.64 -25.23 39.11
CA SER A 569 28.39 -24.50 39.31
C SER A 569 28.52 -23.45 40.39
N ARG A 570 29.17 -23.78 41.52
CA ARG A 570 29.47 -22.83 42.59
C ARG A 570 30.30 -21.65 42.09
N LYS A 571 31.38 -21.92 41.38
CA LYS A 571 32.23 -20.87 40.82
C LYS A 571 31.44 -19.93 39.88
N CYS A 572 30.59 -20.49 39.03
CA CYS A 572 29.76 -19.69 38.11
C CYS A 572 28.76 -18.79 38.85
N LEU A 573 28.22 -19.25 39.98
CA LEU A 573 27.32 -18.48 40.83
C LEU A 573 28.08 -17.42 41.63
N GLU A 574 29.26 -17.74 42.16
CA GLU A 574 30.12 -16.81 42.90
C GLU A 574 30.63 -15.66 42.01
N ASP A 575 31.05 -15.95 40.78
CA ASP A 575 31.55 -14.96 39.81
C ASP A 575 30.50 -13.87 39.47
N LEU A 576 29.22 -14.15 39.72
CA LEU A 576 28.08 -13.24 39.47
C LEU A 576 27.27 -12.97 40.73
N GLU A 577 27.93 -12.95 41.89
CA GLU A 577 27.34 -12.51 43.17
C GLU A 577 26.04 -13.25 43.53
N TRP A 578 25.99 -14.55 43.22
CA TRP A 578 24.84 -15.42 43.46
C TRP A 578 23.56 -14.98 42.75
N ASP A 579 23.70 -14.27 41.62
CA ASP A 579 22.59 -13.99 40.72
C ASP A 579 22.36 -15.18 39.78
N TYR A 580 21.36 -16.02 40.11
CA TYR A 580 21.10 -17.28 39.42
C TYR A 580 20.81 -17.11 37.92
N GLU A 581 20.08 -16.06 37.56
CA GLU A 581 19.69 -15.80 36.18
C GLU A 581 20.86 -15.26 35.35
N ALA A 582 21.64 -14.34 35.93
CA ALA A 582 22.87 -13.87 35.30
C ALA A 582 23.87 -15.02 35.08
N ALA A 583 23.99 -15.94 36.05
CA ALA A 583 24.82 -17.15 35.94
C ALA A 583 24.35 -18.08 34.82
N GLY A 584 23.03 -18.30 34.69
CA GLY A 584 22.48 -19.12 33.61
C GLY A 584 22.80 -18.54 32.22
N ASN A 585 22.62 -17.22 32.07
CA ASN A 585 22.88 -16.52 30.82
C ASN A 585 24.38 -16.51 30.46
N ARG A 586 25.25 -16.28 31.45
CA ARG A 586 26.71 -16.30 31.26
C ARG A 586 27.21 -17.70 30.91
N PHE A 587 26.68 -18.73 31.57
CA PHE A 587 26.96 -20.13 31.24
C PHE A 587 26.58 -20.44 29.80
N MET A 588 25.36 -20.08 29.36
CA MET A 588 24.90 -20.33 27.99
C MET A 588 25.81 -19.68 26.93
N ALA A 589 26.26 -18.44 27.18
CA ALA A 589 27.16 -17.73 26.28
C ALA A 589 28.56 -18.36 26.20
N LEU A 590 29.05 -18.93 27.31
CA LEU A 590 30.42 -19.48 27.41
C LEU A 590 30.47 -21.00 27.32
N ARG A 591 29.34 -21.70 27.20
CA ARG A 591 29.25 -23.17 27.27
C ARG A 591 30.23 -23.88 26.33
N ALA A 592 30.42 -23.36 25.11
CA ALA A 592 31.34 -23.92 24.12
C ALA A 592 32.83 -23.77 24.48
N GLN A 593 33.16 -22.90 25.44
CA GLN A 593 34.52 -22.59 25.90
C GLN A 593 34.85 -23.24 27.25
N ILE A 594 33.89 -23.90 27.89
CA ILE A 594 34.09 -24.57 29.18
C ILE A 594 34.77 -25.93 28.95
N PRO A 595 35.86 -26.27 29.67
CA PRO A 595 36.55 -27.55 29.53
C PRO A 595 35.62 -28.74 29.77
N PRO A 596 35.72 -29.85 29.00
CA PRO A 596 34.88 -31.03 29.18
C PRO A 596 34.91 -31.61 30.59
N GLU A 597 36.02 -31.46 31.31
CA GLU A 597 36.22 -31.97 32.67
C GLU A 597 35.33 -31.27 33.72
N ALA A 598 34.78 -30.10 33.38
CA ALA A 598 33.87 -29.34 34.23
C ALA A 598 32.43 -29.89 34.21
N PHE A 599 32.08 -30.72 33.23
CA PHE A 599 30.78 -31.35 33.09
C PHE A 599 30.72 -32.74 33.75
N GLN A 600 29.52 -33.16 34.18
CA GLN A 600 29.23 -34.46 34.80
C GLN A 600 29.01 -35.57 33.78
#